data_AF-A0A8C2EEL3-F1
#
_entry.id   AF-A0A8C2EEL3-F1
#
_cell.length_a   1.000
_cell.length_b   1.000
_cell.length_c   1.000
_cell.angle_alpha   90.00
_cell.angle_beta   90.00
_cell.angle_gamma   90.00
#
_symmetry.space_group_name_H-M   'P 1'
#
loop_
_entity.id
_entity.type
_entity.pdbx_description
1 polymer ?
#
loop_
_entity_poly.entity_id
_entity_poly.type
_entity_poly.pdbx_seq_one_letter_code
_entity_poly.pdbx_strand_id
1 'polypeptide(L)'
;MHYCENNIPWSFTCLFISGVLGATPVEIEHHLEMGRKLLAAGQLAEALSHYHSAVEGDSKNYLTYYKRAAVFLAMGKSKSALPDLSQAIQLKPDFLAARLQRGNILLKQGSTQEAREDFQAVLKRSPNHEEAHDQLSKAEELELLQEEAHEAHHRGDYITTVQVLEKVIELSPWDPESRELRAECYIRLGDPRKAIMDLTPATRLRADNRAAFLKLSQLHYSLGDHHDSLNQIRECLKLDQDDKECFAHYKQVKKLSKQLDSAEELISEQRYQEAIEKYESVMRTEPNVAFYTNKAKERICFCLVKSAEEAVDICSEAHQREPQNIHILRDRAEAYILLQEYEKAVEDYQEAREFDQDNQEIREGLDRAQKLLKQSRKRDYYKILGVSRSANKQEVIKAYRKLAQQWHPDNFQSEADKKEAEKKFIDIASAKEVLTDPEMRQKFDSGEDPLDPENQQGGGGGGSREWPFGFNPFEGGNFHFKFHYN
;
A
#
# COMPACT_ATOMS: atom_id res chain seq x y z
N MET A 1 39.29 -10.42 43.44
CA MET A 1 40.76 -10.51 43.27
C MET A 1 41.30 -9.09 43.31
N HIS A 2 42.34 -8.91 44.10
CA HIS A 2 42.98 -7.65 44.46
C HIS A 2 43.58 -6.89 43.28
N TYR A 3 43.79 -5.59 43.51
CA TYR A 3 44.91 -4.70 43.15
C TYR A 3 44.32 -3.34 42.71
N CYS A 4 44.69 -2.17 43.23
CA CYS A 4 45.67 -1.81 44.25
C CYS A 4 45.36 -0.37 44.71
N GLU A 5 45.52 -0.10 46.01
CA GLU A 5 45.57 1.24 46.59
C GLU A 5 46.85 1.97 46.16
N ASN A 6 46.79 3.31 46.07
CA ASN A 6 47.93 4.20 46.38
C ASN A 6 47.46 5.64 46.69
N ASN A 7 47.21 5.88 47.98
CA ASN A 7 47.86 6.88 48.84
C ASN A 7 48.06 8.37 48.42
N ILE A 8 47.33 9.22 49.17
CA ILE A 8 47.65 10.51 49.87
C ILE A 8 47.73 11.86 49.11
N PRO A 9 47.55 13.01 49.82
CA PRO A 9 46.52 14.03 49.58
C PRO A 9 47.20 15.31 49.07
N TRP A 10 46.69 16.50 49.41
CA TRP A 10 47.32 17.84 49.40
C TRP A 10 46.39 18.85 48.73
N SER A 11 45.73 19.59 49.61
CA SER A 11 45.25 20.97 49.43
C SER A 11 45.81 21.68 48.20
N PHE A 12 44.95 21.96 47.24
CA PHE A 12 45.14 23.08 46.31
C PHE A 12 43.99 24.06 46.49
N THR A 13 44.32 25.13 47.20
CA THR A 13 43.70 26.44 47.15
C THR A 13 43.07 26.73 45.80
N CYS A 14 41.77 27.03 45.81
CA CYS A 14 41.11 27.79 44.76
C CYS A 14 41.83 29.13 44.58
N LEU A 15 42.80 29.19 43.66
CA LEU A 15 43.16 30.43 43.00
C LEU A 15 42.15 30.65 41.87
N PHE A 16 41.22 31.56 42.13
CA PHE A 16 40.53 32.29 41.06
C PHE A 16 41.59 32.99 40.21
N ILE A 17 41.99 32.36 39.10
CA ILE A 17 42.57 33.09 37.97
C ILE A 17 41.41 33.37 37.04
N SER A 18 40.78 34.53 37.23
CA SER A 18 39.95 35.17 36.22
C SER A 18 40.87 35.64 35.08
N GLY A 19 41.35 34.69 34.27
CA GLY A 19 42.02 34.95 33.01
C GLY A 19 40.98 34.94 31.91
N VAL A 20 40.46 36.10 31.56
CA VAL A 20 39.73 36.29 30.30
C VAL A 20 40.73 36.04 29.17
N LEU A 21 40.80 34.81 28.68
CA LEU A 21 41.37 34.49 27.36
C LEU A 21 40.32 34.89 26.32
N GLY A 22 40.10 36.20 26.15
CA GLY A 22 39.39 36.71 25.00
C GLY A 22 40.29 36.56 23.78
N ALA A 23 39.77 36.01 22.69
CA ALA A 23 40.46 35.97 21.41
C ALA A 23 40.95 37.39 21.06
N THR A 24 42.15 37.48 20.49
CA THR A 24 42.68 38.80 20.12
C THR A 24 41.83 39.43 19.02
N PRO A 25 41.73 40.77 18.93
CA PRO A 25 41.01 41.43 17.84
C PRO A 25 41.46 40.98 16.44
N VAL A 26 42.74 40.59 16.30
CA VAL A 26 43.31 40.06 15.06
C VAL A 26 42.78 38.66 14.74
N GLU A 27 42.66 37.79 15.75
CA GLU A 27 42.07 36.46 15.59
C GLU A 27 40.59 36.54 15.20
N ILE A 28 39.82 37.45 15.83
CA ILE A 28 38.40 37.65 15.52
C ILE A 28 38.23 38.13 14.08
N GLU A 29 39.01 39.12 13.64
CA GLU A 29 38.94 39.60 12.25
C GLU A 29 39.36 38.52 11.25
N HIS A 30 40.35 37.69 11.59
CA HIS A 30 40.72 36.53 10.78
C HIS A 30 39.56 35.54 10.63
N HIS A 31 38.87 35.19 11.72
CA HIS A 31 37.68 34.35 11.66
C HIS A 31 36.56 34.98 10.82
N LEU A 32 36.33 36.30 10.92
CA LEU A 32 35.36 37.00 10.09
C LEU A 32 35.73 37.01 8.60
N GLU A 33 37.00 37.17 8.26
CA GLU A 33 37.48 37.12 6.88
C GLU A 33 37.33 35.71 6.28
N MET A 34 37.75 34.68 7.02
CA MET A 34 37.61 33.29 6.60
C MET A 34 36.14 32.91 6.46
N GLY A 35 35.30 33.27 7.43
CA GLY A 35 33.85 33.05 7.36
C GLY A 35 33.20 33.68 6.11
N ARG A 36 33.64 34.89 5.71
CA ARG A 36 33.17 35.52 4.46
C ARG A 36 33.63 34.77 3.21
N LYS A 37 34.92 34.41 3.13
CA LYS A 37 35.49 33.70 1.98
C LYS A 37 34.82 32.33 1.79
N LEU A 38 34.66 31.57 2.88
CA LEU A 38 34.03 30.26 2.87
C LEU A 38 32.54 30.34 2.52
N LEU A 39 31.82 31.36 3.03
CA LEU A 39 30.43 31.61 2.64
C LEU A 39 30.30 31.91 1.14
N ALA A 40 31.17 32.77 0.60
CA ALA A 40 31.20 33.06 -0.83
C ALA A 40 31.56 31.83 -1.69
N ALA A 41 32.37 30.92 -1.15
CA ALA A 41 32.71 29.63 -1.76
C ALA A 41 31.62 28.56 -1.60
N GLY A 42 30.52 28.85 -0.89
CA GLY A 42 29.45 27.88 -0.61
C GLY A 42 29.81 26.83 0.45
N GLN A 43 30.96 26.94 1.12
CA GLN A 43 31.38 26.05 2.20
C GLN A 43 30.70 26.45 3.52
N LEU A 44 29.39 26.21 3.59
CA LEU A 44 28.55 26.72 4.68
C LEU A 44 28.98 26.19 6.05
N ALA A 45 29.31 24.90 6.18
CA ALA A 45 29.64 24.26 7.47
C ALA A 45 30.91 24.85 8.10
N GLU A 46 31.95 25.06 7.29
CA GLU A 46 33.20 25.67 7.72
C GLU A 46 33.00 27.16 8.01
N ALA A 47 32.24 27.87 7.17
CA ALA A 47 31.88 29.27 7.41
C ALA A 47 31.16 29.44 8.76
N LEU A 48 30.23 28.52 9.09
CA LEU A 48 29.51 28.54 10.36
C LEU A 48 30.46 28.37 11.55
N SER A 49 31.44 27.47 11.45
CA SER A 49 32.47 27.27 12.51
C SER A 49 33.25 28.57 12.76
N HIS A 50 33.74 29.22 11.71
CA HIS A 50 34.45 30.49 11.85
C HIS A 50 33.56 31.61 12.42
N TYR A 51 32.30 31.71 12.00
CA TYR A 51 31.37 32.67 12.60
C TYR A 51 31.02 32.33 14.05
N HIS A 52 31.04 31.06 14.45
CA HIS A 52 30.87 30.67 15.86
C HIS A 52 32.02 31.20 16.72
N SER A 53 33.26 30.93 16.32
CA SER A 53 34.46 31.45 17.00
C SER A 53 34.50 32.98 17.02
N ALA A 54 34.03 33.64 15.95
CA ALA A 54 33.94 35.10 15.91
C ALA A 54 32.91 35.67 16.91
N VAL A 55 31.77 34.98 17.12
CA VAL A 55 30.78 35.38 18.14
C VAL A 55 31.30 35.15 19.56
N GLU A 56 32.03 34.06 19.81
CA GLU A 56 32.65 33.80 21.10
C GLU A 56 33.74 34.83 21.44
N GLY A 57 34.51 35.27 20.45
CA GLY A 57 35.53 36.29 20.61
C GLY A 57 34.99 37.70 20.81
N ASP A 58 33.90 38.08 20.13
CA ASP A 58 33.21 39.37 20.32
C ASP A 58 31.68 39.22 20.36
N SER A 59 31.15 39.07 21.57
CA SER A 59 29.72 38.95 21.84
C SER A 59 28.92 40.25 21.69
N LYS A 60 29.57 41.39 21.40
CA LYS A 60 28.89 42.69 21.21
C LYS A 60 28.74 43.08 19.75
N ASN A 61 29.35 42.34 18.82
CA ASN A 61 29.28 42.65 17.40
C ASN A 61 28.00 42.11 16.75
N TYR A 62 26.98 42.97 16.63
CA TYR A 62 25.70 42.66 15.97
C TYR A 62 25.86 42.10 14.54
N LEU A 63 26.88 42.53 13.80
CA LEU A 63 27.09 42.12 12.42
C LEU A 63 27.56 40.66 12.33
N THR A 64 28.31 40.19 13.33
CA THR A 64 28.74 38.79 13.41
C THR A 64 27.54 37.88 13.63
N TYR A 65 26.63 38.22 14.55
CA TYR A 65 25.37 37.50 14.74
C TYR A 65 24.54 37.49 13.46
N TYR A 66 24.37 38.63 12.79
CA TYR A 66 23.62 38.68 11.53
C TYR A 66 24.24 37.81 10.43
N LYS A 67 25.57 37.82 10.28
CA LYS A 67 26.26 36.97 9.30
C LYS A 67 26.10 35.49 9.65
N ARG A 68 26.20 35.12 10.93
CA ARG A 68 25.97 33.74 11.38
C ARG A 68 24.53 33.29 11.12
N ALA A 69 23.55 34.15 11.37
CA ALA A 69 22.15 33.93 11.00
C ALA A 69 21.98 33.71 9.49
N ALA A 70 22.64 34.51 8.66
CA ALA A 70 22.60 34.34 7.20
C ALA A 70 23.18 32.97 6.76
N VAL A 71 24.25 32.51 7.40
CA VAL A 71 24.79 31.15 7.15
C VAL A 71 23.79 30.07 7.59
N PHE A 72 23.16 30.22 8.76
CA PHE A 72 22.10 29.31 9.20
C PHE A 72 20.94 29.26 8.19
N LEU A 73 20.51 30.40 7.66
CA LEU A 73 19.46 30.45 6.64
C LEU A 73 19.87 29.80 5.32
N ALA A 74 21.11 30.02 4.87
CA ALA A 74 21.65 29.34 3.69
C ALA A 74 21.71 27.82 3.86
N MET A 75 21.83 27.32 5.10
CA MET A 75 21.74 25.89 5.43
C MET A 75 20.30 25.38 5.61
N GLY A 76 19.28 26.24 5.48
CA GLY A 76 17.88 25.89 5.78
C GLY A 76 17.58 25.75 7.28
N LYS A 77 18.48 26.17 8.17
CA LYS A 77 18.34 26.08 9.63
C LYS A 77 17.69 27.34 10.21
N SER A 78 16.46 27.65 9.79
CA SER A 78 15.73 28.87 10.19
C SER A 78 15.56 29.00 11.72
N LYS A 79 15.30 27.91 12.43
CA LYS A 79 15.20 27.88 13.90
C LYS A 79 16.47 28.38 14.60
N SER A 80 17.65 28.02 14.09
CA SER A 80 18.93 28.44 14.66
C SER A 80 19.28 29.90 14.32
N ALA A 81 18.69 30.46 13.26
CA ALA A 81 18.92 31.85 12.85
C ALA A 81 18.15 32.87 13.70
N LEU A 82 16.96 32.52 14.22
CA LEU A 82 16.10 33.45 14.97
C LEU A 82 16.76 34.06 16.24
N PRO A 83 17.47 33.28 17.08
CA PRO A 83 18.18 33.85 18.23
C PRO A 83 19.26 34.85 17.82
N ASP A 84 20.00 34.54 16.75
CA ASP A 84 21.07 35.42 16.25
C ASP A 84 20.50 36.72 15.66
N LEU A 85 19.39 36.66 14.93
CA LEU A 85 18.70 37.85 14.44
C LEU A 85 18.16 38.69 15.58
N SER A 86 17.55 38.06 16.59
CA SER A 86 17.05 38.75 17.79
C SER A 86 18.17 39.42 18.57
N GLN A 87 19.32 38.75 18.73
CA GLN A 87 20.50 39.33 19.35
C GLN A 87 21.07 40.51 18.54
N ALA A 88 21.11 40.39 17.21
CA ALA A 88 21.56 41.48 16.35
C ALA A 88 20.64 42.72 16.47
N ILE A 89 19.32 42.51 16.55
CA ILE A 89 18.32 43.58 16.77
C ILE A 89 18.47 44.20 18.16
N GLN A 90 18.73 43.39 19.19
CA GLN A 90 18.94 43.87 20.55
C GLN A 90 20.21 44.74 20.66
N LEU A 91 21.31 44.30 20.04
CA LEU A 91 22.59 45.03 20.02
C LEU A 91 22.50 46.30 19.15
N LYS A 92 21.73 46.26 18.06
CA LYS A 92 21.52 47.40 17.17
C LYS A 92 20.07 47.48 16.67
N PRO A 93 19.19 48.21 17.40
CA PRO A 93 17.77 48.31 17.06
C PRO A 93 17.48 48.93 15.68
N ASP A 94 18.37 49.81 15.20
CA ASP A 94 18.29 50.50 13.90
C ASP A 94 18.70 49.63 12.71
N PHE A 95 19.18 48.41 12.96
CA PHE A 95 19.62 47.52 11.89
C PHE A 95 18.42 46.80 11.23
N LEU A 96 17.78 47.52 10.30
CA LEU A 96 16.53 47.11 9.66
C LEU A 96 16.61 45.77 8.93
N ALA A 97 17.77 45.44 8.34
CA ALA A 97 17.97 44.18 7.63
C ALA A 97 17.75 42.95 8.54
N ALA A 98 18.19 42.99 9.80
CA ALA A 98 17.94 41.88 10.73
C ALA A 98 16.45 41.76 11.09
N ARG A 99 15.74 42.88 11.27
CA ARG A 99 14.29 42.88 11.51
C ARG A 99 13.52 42.33 10.33
N LEU A 100 13.83 42.78 9.12
CA LEU A 100 13.20 42.29 7.89
C LEU A 100 13.40 40.78 7.71
N GLN A 101 14.63 40.30 7.91
CA GLN A 101 14.92 38.87 7.83
C GLN A 101 14.22 38.05 8.94
N ARG A 102 14.13 38.59 10.16
CA ARG A 102 13.39 37.93 11.25
C ARG A 102 11.90 37.85 10.94
N GLY A 103 11.29 38.95 10.52
CA GLY A 103 9.89 38.99 10.08
C GLY A 103 9.59 38.00 8.95
N ASN A 104 10.48 37.90 7.95
CA ASN A 104 10.34 36.93 6.86
C ASN A 104 10.35 35.46 7.33
N ILE A 105 11.15 35.14 8.35
CA ILE A 105 11.18 33.79 8.94
C ILE A 105 9.92 33.53 9.76
N LEU A 106 9.52 34.51 10.58
CA LEU A 106 8.32 34.43 11.41
C LEU A 106 7.05 34.25 10.56
N LEU A 107 6.94 35.00 9.45
CA LEU A 107 5.85 34.85 8.49
C LEU A 107 5.79 33.42 7.93
N LYS A 108 6.93 32.86 7.52
CA LYS A 108 7.00 31.47 7.03
C LYS A 108 6.63 30.45 8.11
N GLN A 109 6.84 30.75 9.38
CA GLN A 109 6.47 29.91 10.51
C GLN A 109 5.00 30.05 10.93
N GLY A 110 4.26 31.00 10.35
CA GLY A 110 2.87 31.28 10.73
C GLY A 110 2.72 32.25 11.90
N SER A 111 3.83 32.79 12.43
CA SER A 111 3.86 33.77 13.53
C SER A 111 3.55 35.20 13.00
N THR A 112 2.31 35.40 12.56
CA THR A 112 1.83 36.62 11.88
C THR A 112 2.01 37.87 12.74
N GLN A 113 1.62 37.83 14.01
CA GLN A 113 1.70 38.99 14.91
C GLN A 113 3.14 39.52 15.05
N GLU A 114 4.10 38.66 15.38
CA GLU A 114 5.51 39.06 15.54
C GLU A 114 6.12 39.52 14.20
N ALA A 115 5.75 38.86 13.09
CA ALA A 115 6.19 39.27 11.77
C ALA A 115 5.70 40.68 11.40
N ARG A 116 4.41 40.97 11.65
CA ARG A 116 3.82 42.29 11.43
C ARG A 116 4.52 43.37 12.25
N GLU A 117 4.81 43.11 13.52
CA GLU A 117 5.54 44.05 14.38
C GLU A 117 6.93 44.39 13.82
N ASP A 118 7.66 43.39 13.31
CA ASP A 118 8.96 43.60 12.68
C ASP A 118 8.87 44.39 11.37
N PHE A 119 7.93 44.06 10.48
CA PHE A 119 7.74 44.79 9.23
C PHE A 119 7.29 46.24 9.48
N GLN A 120 6.36 46.45 10.41
CA GLN A 120 5.94 47.79 10.81
C GLN A 120 7.09 48.59 11.43
N ALA A 121 7.97 47.96 12.21
CA ALA A 121 9.15 48.63 12.75
C ALA A 121 10.13 49.07 11.64
N VAL A 122 10.29 48.26 10.58
CA VAL A 122 11.06 48.64 9.39
C VAL A 122 10.42 49.83 8.68
N LEU A 123 9.11 49.78 8.44
CA LEU A 123 8.37 50.84 7.76
C LEU A 123 8.30 52.16 8.55
N LYS A 124 8.26 52.10 9.89
CA LYS A 124 8.37 53.30 10.75
C LYS A 124 9.66 54.07 10.51
N ARG A 125 10.76 53.37 10.22
CA ARG A 125 12.09 53.98 9.98
C ARG A 125 12.34 54.28 8.51
N SER A 126 11.83 53.44 7.62
CA SER A 126 11.96 53.56 6.17
C SER A 126 10.59 53.37 5.51
N PRO A 127 9.76 54.42 5.43
CA PRO A 127 8.38 54.33 4.94
C PRO A 127 8.22 53.84 3.50
N ASN A 128 9.26 53.98 2.67
CA ASN A 128 9.25 53.57 1.26
C ASN A 128 9.96 52.22 1.03
N HIS A 129 10.09 51.38 2.06
CA HIS A 129 10.73 50.06 1.91
C HIS A 129 9.75 49.07 1.27
N GLU A 130 9.80 48.92 -0.06
CA GLU A 130 8.89 48.09 -0.85
C GLU A 130 8.73 46.66 -0.31
N GLU A 131 9.85 45.94 -0.09
CA GLU A 131 9.79 44.57 0.44
C GLU A 131 9.05 44.48 1.79
N ALA A 132 9.20 45.48 2.66
CA ALA A 132 8.55 45.45 3.97
C ALA A 132 7.04 45.69 3.85
N HIS A 133 6.59 46.49 2.88
CA HIS A 133 5.15 46.65 2.57
C HIS A 133 4.55 45.37 2.01
N ASP A 134 5.22 44.73 1.06
CA ASP A 134 4.76 43.48 0.46
C ASP A 134 4.64 42.37 1.52
N GLN A 135 5.64 42.25 2.39
CA GLN A 135 5.64 41.22 3.43
C GLN A 135 4.65 41.53 4.56
N LEU A 136 4.42 42.81 4.88
CA LEU A 136 3.35 43.21 5.81
C LEU A 136 1.98 42.84 5.25
N SER A 137 1.73 43.12 3.97
CA SER A 137 0.46 42.77 3.31
C SER A 137 0.20 41.27 3.33
N LYS A 138 1.23 40.45 3.07
CA LYS A 138 1.16 38.98 3.18
C LYS A 138 0.92 38.50 4.61
N ALA A 139 1.51 39.16 5.60
CA ALA A 139 1.28 38.81 7.00
C ALA A 139 -0.16 39.09 7.44
N GLU A 140 -0.76 40.19 6.95
CA GLU A 140 -2.16 40.53 7.19
C GLU A 140 -3.13 39.59 6.46
N GLU A 141 -2.82 39.21 5.22
CA GLU A 141 -3.57 38.20 4.48
C GLU A 141 -3.53 36.84 5.19
N LEU A 142 -2.35 36.42 5.65
CA LEU A 142 -2.17 35.16 6.36
C LEU A 142 -2.98 35.11 7.66
N GLU A 143 -3.00 36.20 8.43
CA GLU A 143 -3.75 36.29 9.68
C GLU A 143 -5.27 36.13 9.43
N LEU A 144 -5.80 36.78 8.39
CA LEU A 144 -7.20 36.64 7.99
C LEU A 144 -7.52 35.19 7.58
N LEU A 145 -6.65 34.55 6.80
CA LEU A 145 -6.84 33.16 6.37
C LEU A 145 -6.76 32.18 7.55
N GLN A 146 -5.88 32.42 8.52
CA GLN A 146 -5.81 31.62 9.75
C GLN A 146 -7.12 31.73 10.54
N GLU A 147 -7.66 32.94 10.72
CA GLU A 147 -8.94 33.16 11.39
C GLU A 147 -10.10 32.47 10.64
N GLU A 148 -10.18 32.64 9.32
CA GLU A 148 -11.19 31.98 8.48
C GLU A 148 -11.14 30.44 8.60
N ALA A 149 -9.93 29.86 8.58
CA ALA A 149 -9.72 28.43 8.75
C ALA A 149 -10.20 27.95 10.13
N HIS A 150 -9.86 28.68 11.20
CA HIS A 150 -10.30 28.34 12.55
C HIS A 150 -11.82 28.41 12.70
N GLU A 151 -12.46 29.46 12.16
CA GLU A 151 -13.92 29.57 12.20
C GLU A 151 -14.61 28.46 11.41
N ALA A 152 -14.14 28.16 10.20
CA ALA A 152 -14.68 27.07 9.39
C ALA A 152 -14.54 25.73 10.11
N HIS A 153 -13.39 25.50 10.74
CA HIS A 153 -13.14 24.29 11.53
C HIS A 153 -14.09 24.20 12.74
N HIS A 154 -14.31 25.31 13.46
CA HIS A 154 -15.25 25.36 14.58
C HIS A 154 -16.69 25.09 14.18
N ARG A 155 -17.08 25.47 12.95
CA ARG A 155 -18.39 25.12 12.37
C ARG A 155 -18.48 23.66 11.91
N GLY A 156 -17.37 22.93 11.90
CA GLY A 156 -17.29 21.55 11.40
C GLY A 156 -17.21 21.46 9.87
N ASP A 157 -16.95 22.56 9.17
CA ASP A 157 -16.78 22.58 7.72
C ASP A 157 -15.34 22.22 7.35
N TYR A 158 -15.05 20.92 7.35
CA TYR A 158 -13.71 20.41 7.10
C TYR A 158 -13.25 20.62 5.65
N ILE A 159 -14.16 20.71 4.68
CA ILE A 159 -13.81 20.91 3.26
C ILE A 159 -13.31 22.34 3.07
N THR A 160 -14.08 23.34 3.52
CA THR A 160 -13.65 24.74 3.44
C THR A 160 -12.40 24.97 4.28
N THR A 161 -12.29 24.37 5.46
CA THR A 161 -11.07 24.44 6.29
C THR A 161 -9.84 23.98 5.50
N VAL A 162 -9.91 22.85 4.80
CA VAL A 162 -8.80 22.35 3.97
C VAL A 162 -8.42 23.32 2.86
N GLN A 163 -9.40 23.87 2.14
CA GLN A 163 -9.18 24.82 1.04
C GLN A 163 -8.53 26.12 1.50
N VAL A 164 -8.93 26.64 2.67
CA VAL A 164 -8.31 27.83 3.26
C VAL A 164 -6.89 27.50 3.73
N LEU A 165 -6.70 26.35 4.40
CA LEU A 165 -5.38 25.92 4.89
C LEU A 165 -4.38 25.62 3.77
N GLU A 166 -4.83 25.27 2.56
CA GLU A 166 -3.96 25.22 1.38
C GLU A 166 -3.27 26.55 1.11
N LYS A 167 -4.02 27.65 1.10
CA LYS A 167 -3.48 29.01 0.93
C LYS A 167 -2.59 29.43 2.11
N VAL A 168 -3.00 29.10 3.33
CA VAL A 168 -2.20 29.35 4.54
C VAL A 168 -0.83 28.70 4.41
N ILE A 169 -0.76 27.41 4.05
CA ILE A 169 0.49 26.66 3.96
C ILE A 169 1.38 27.12 2.78
N GLU A 170 0.80 27.66 1.71
CA GLU A 170 1.56 28.31 0.64
C GLU A 170 2.31 29.56 1.13
N LEU A 171 1.67 30.36 1.99
CA LEU A 171 2.26 31.56 2.59
C LEU A 171 3.19 31.24 3.78
N SER A 172 2.82 30.26 4.61
CA SER A 172 3.54 29.81 5.80
C SER A 172 3.97 28.34 5.73
N PRO A 173 4.93 28.00 4.85
CA PRO A 173 5.36 26.63 4.65
C PRO A 173 6.14 26.04 5.82
N TRP A 174 6.40 26.75 6.91
CA TRP A 174 7.02 26.21 8.13
C TRP A 174 6.09 26.27 9.34
N ASP A 175 4.80 26.49 9.11
CA ASP A 175 3.76 26.39 10.14
C ASP A 175 3.38 24.92 10.38
N PRO A 176 3.69 24.35 11.57
CA PRO A 176 3.26 23.01 11.94
C PRO A 176 1.78 22.96 12.38
N GLU A 177 1.22 24.04 12.92
CA GLU A 177 -0.15 24.09 13.46
C GLU A 177 -1.18 23.97 12.35
N SER A 178 -1.03 24.79 11.31
CA SER A 178 -1.92 24.74 10.15
C SER A 178 -1.87 23.40 9.43
N ARG A 179 -0.69 22.75 9.40
CA ARG A 179 -0.54 21.40 8.84
C ARG A 179 -1.23 20.34 9.69
N GLU A 180 -1.05 20.38 11.00
CA GLU A 180 -1.71 19.46 11.93
C GLU A 180 -3.23 19.62 11.88
N LEU A 181 -3.73 20.86 11.79
CA LEU A 181 -5.16 21.16 11.64
C LEU A 181 -5.70 20.62 10.31
N ARG A 182 -4.96 20.81 9.20
CA ARG A 182 -5.36 20.28 7.89
C ARG A 182 -5.34 18.76 7.86
N ALA A 183 -4.33 18.14 8.48
CA ALA A 183 -4.27 16.69 8.65
C ALA A 183 -5.46 16.17 9.45
N GLU A 184 -5.86 16.84 10.53
CA GLU A 184 -7.04 16.47 11.29
C GLU A 184 -8.31 16.54 10.45
N CYS A 185 -8.46 17.58 9.62
CA CYS A 185 -9.57 17.68 8.68
C CYS A 185 -9.57 16.51 7.68
N TYR A 186 -8.41 16.13 7.13
CA TYR A 186 -8.31 14.96 6.25
C TYR A 186 -8.68 13.65 6.94
N ILE A 187 -8.33 13.46 8.21
CA ILE A 187 -8.77 12.29 8.99
C ILE A 187 -10.29 12.26 9.10
N ARG A 188 -10.92 13.42 9.37
CA ARG A 188 -12.39 13.53 9.48
C ARG A 188 -13.11 13.33 8.14
N LEU A 189 -12.45 13.67 7.04
CA LEU A 189 -12.94 13.45 5.67
C LEU A 189 -12.71 12.01 5.18
N GLY A 190 -11.97 11.18 5.92
CA GLY A 190 -11.66 9.81 5.52
C GLY A 190 -10.48 9.67 4.55
N ASP A 191 -9.60 10.68 4.50
CA ASP A 191 -8.41 10.75 3.64
C ASP A 191 -7.09 10.59 4.47
N PRO A 192 -6.83 9.43 5.11
CA PRO A 192 -5.67 9.26 5.99
C PRO A 192 -4.32 9.44 5.27
N ARG A 193 -4.24 9.15 3.96
CA ARG A 193 -3.02 9.35 3.16
C ARG A 193 -2.62 10.83 3.08
N LYS A 194 -3.57 11.73 2.86
CA LYS A 194 -3.30 13.18 2.83
C LYS A 194 -2.93 13.70 4.22
N ALA A 195 -3.55 13.17 5.28
CA ALA A 195 -3.16 13.48 6.65
C ALA A 195 -1.70 13.11 6.96
N ILE A 196 -1.22 11.95 6.49
CA ILE A 196 0.18 11.54 6.63
C ILE A 196 1.13 12.52 5.91
N MET A 197 0.75 12.99 4.71
CA MET A 197 1.55 13.96 3.94
C MET A 197 1.76 15.28 4.70
N ASP A 198 0.77 15.72 5.49
CA ASP A 198 0.85 16.95 6.28
C ASP A 198 1.56 16.76 7.62
N LEU A 199 1.32 15.65 8.32
CA LEU A 199 1.93 15.39 9.62
C LEU A 199 3.43 15.08 9.51
N THR A 200 3.88 14.44 8.42
CA THR A 200 5.28 14.08 8.20
C THR A 200 6.25 15.28 8.26
N PRO A 201 6.00 16.41 7.56
CA PRO A 201 6.80 17.61 7.75
C PRO A 201 6.56 18.28 9.11
N ALA A 202 5.34 18.22 9.67
CA ALA A 202 5.03 18.83 10.97
C ALA A 202 5.85 18.25 12.13
N THR A 203 6.12 16.93 12.15
CA THR A 203 7.00 16.30 13.14
C THR A 203 8.45 16.74 13.05
N ARG A 204 8.91 17.22 11.89
CA ARG A 204 10.27 17.78 11.71
C ARG A 204 10.33 19.26 12.11
N LEU A 205 9.21 19.96 11.93
CA LEU A 205 9.07 21.39 12.26
C LEU A 205 8.93 21.64 13.76
N ARG A 206 8.59 20.64 14.58
CA ARG A 206 8.57 20.73 16.05
C ARG A 206 9.47 19.66 16.65
N ALA A 207 10.38 20.08 17.54
CA ALA A 207 11.35 19.15 18.15
C ALA A 207 10.70 18.23 19.19
N ASP A 208 9.66 18.72 19.86
CA ASP A 208 8.86 17.97 20.82
C ASP A 208 7.42 17.89 20.29
N ASN A 209 7.17 16.88 19.45
CA ASN A 209 5.85 16.64 18.89
C ASN A 209 5.43 15.18 19.04
N ARG A 210 5.39 14.75 20.30
CA ARG A 210 4.93 13.43 20.70
C ARG A 210 3.56 13.08 20.10
N ALA A 211 2.62 14.01 20.14
CA ALA A 211 1.26 13.80 19.66
C ALA A 211 1.19 13.54 18.15
N ALA A 212 1.97 14.26 17.34
CA ALA A 212 1.99 14.02 15.89
C ALA A 212 2.65 12.69 15.53
N PHE A 213 3.72 12.26 16.23
CA PHE A 213 4.30 10.92 16.02
C PHE A 213 3.31 9.79 16.34
N LEU A 214 2.54 9.95 17.42
CA LEU A 214 1.48 9.00 17.75
C LEU A 214 0.38 8.98 16.68
N LYS A 215 -0.14 10.15 16.27
CA LYS A 215 -1.14 10.25 15.20
C LYS A 215 -0.64 9.62 13.90
N LEU A 216 0.60 9.91 13.47
CA LEU A 216 1.22 9.29 12.29
C LEU A 216 1.28 7.77 12.41
N SER A 217 1.71 7.27 13.56
CA SER A 217 1.78 5.83 13.81
C SER A 217 0.41 5.15 13.69
N GLN A 218 -0.63 5.77 14.24
CA GLN A 218 -2.01 5.28 14.17
C GLN A 218 -2.54 5.30 12.72
N LEU A 219 -2.21 6.33 11.94
CA LEU A 219 -2.61 6.40 10.53
C LEU A 219 -1.95 5.31 9.69
N HIS A 220 -0.64 5.14 9.80
CA HIS A 220 0.07 4.04 9.14
C HIS A 220 -0.49 2.69 9.55
N TYR A 221 -0.78 2.50 10.84
CA TYR A 221 -1.41 1.28 11.34
C TYR A 221 -2.78 1.03 10.69
N SER A 222 -3.62 2.05 10.58
CA SER A 222 -4.94 1.94 9.96
C SER A 222 -4.88 1.59 8.47
N LEU A 223 -3.81 2.01 7.79
CA LEU A 223 -3.56 1.72 6.38
C LEU A 223 -2.88 0.37 6.13
N GLY A 224 -2.45 -0.32 7.19
CA GLY A 224 -1.73 -1.58 7.06
C GLY A 224 -0.21 -1.47 7.05
N ASP A 225 0.34 -0.25 7.06
CA ASP A 225 1.78 0.05 6.99
C ASP A 225 2.44 -0.17 8.38
N HIS A 226 2.43 -1.42 8.86
CA HIS A 226 2.86 -1.77 10.21
C HIS A 226 4.33 -1.43 10.49
N HIS A 227 5.22 -1.47 9.49
CA HIS A 227 6.62 -1.08 9.65
C HIS A 227 6.78 0.43 9.88
N ASP A 228 6.10 1.25 9.09
CA ASP A 228 6.15 2.70 9.24
C ASP A 228 5.50 3.13 10.56
N SER A 229 4.37 2.53 10.90
CA SER A 229 3.74 2.67 12.21
C SER A 229 4.72 2.36 13.34
N LEU A 230 5.43 1.24 13.27
CA LEU A 230 6.43 0.85 14.27
C LEU A 230 7.61 1.83 14.35
N ASN A 231 8.01 2.44 13.23
CA ASN A 231 9.06 3.45 13.20
C ASN A 231 8.59 4.75 13.87
N GLN A 232 7.41 5.25 13.51
CA GLN A 232 6.88 6.50 14.09
C GLN A 232 6.62 6.39 15.59
N ILE A 233 6.09 5.25 16.07
CA ILE A 233 5.85 5.07 17.51
C ILE A 233 7.14 4.94 18.32
N ARG A 234 8.23 4.44 17.72
CA ARG A 234 9.56 4.46 18.34
C ARG A 234 10.06 5.88 18.49
N GLU A 235 9.86 6.76 17.50
CA GLU A 235 10.20 8.18 17.64
C GLU A 235 9.35 8.84 18.74
N CYS A 236 8.06 8.50 18.87
CA CYS A 236 7.26 8.94 20.02
C CYS A 236 7.93 8.57 21.37
N LEU A 237 8.29 7.29 21.54
CA LEU A 237 8.87 6.79 22.78
C LEU A 237 10.30 7.29 23.04
N LYS A 238 11.01 7.79 22.02
CA LYS A 238 12.29 8.48 22.23
C LYS A 238 12.11 9.85 22.86
N LEU A 239 11.00 10.53 22.56
CA LEU A 239 10.66 11.83 23.17
C LEU A 239 10.18 11.64 24.61
N ASP A 240 9.33 10.64 24.85
CA ASP A 240 8.85 10.28 26.19
C ASP A 240 8.79 8.75 26.36
N GLN A 241 9.70 8.23 27.17
CA GLN A 241 9.82 6.78 27.41
C GLN A 241 8.69 6.23 28.31
N ASP A 242 8.05 7.09 29.10
CA ASP A 242 7.03 6.72 30.07
C ASP A 242 5.60 6.99 29.56
N ASP A 243 5.45 7.45 28.31
CA ASP A 243 4.16 7.70 27.71
C ASP A 243 3.35 6.40 27.55
N LYS A 244 2.29 6.30 28.35
CA LYS A 244 1.44 5.10 28.43
C LYS A 244 0.72 4.81 27.11
N GLU A 245 0.31 5.85 26.39
CA GLU A 245 -0.46 5.73 25.16
C GLU A 245 0.44 5.23 24.03
N CYS A 246 1.61 5.86 23.85
CA CYS A 246 2.59 5.43 22.87
C CYS A 246 3.13 4.04 23.18
N PHE A 247 3.35 3.68 24.45
CA PHE A 247 3.83 2.36 24.82
C PHE A 247 2.79 1.27 24.60
N ALA A 248 1.51 1.54 24.88
CA ALA A 248 0.42 0.62 24.60
C ALA A 248 0.30 0.35 23.10
N HIS A 249 0.33 1.42 22.28
CA HIS A 249 0.29 1.29 20.83
C HIS A 249 1.53 0.55 20.29
N TYR A 250 2.73 0.88 20.77
CA TYR A 250 3.97 0.18 20.40
C TYR A 250 3.88 -1.33 20.63
N LYS A 251 3.35 -1.78 21.78
CA LYS A 251 3.18 -3.20 22.08
C LYS A 251 2.27 -3.89 21.07
N GLN A 252 1.15 -3.25 20.73
CA GLN A 252 0.20 -3.77 19.74
C GLN A 252 0.85 -3.88 18.36
N VAL A 253 1.43 -2.79 17.86
CA VAL A 253 2.08 -2.74 16.53
C VAL A 253 3.25 -3.71 16.45
N LYS A 254 4.10 -3.79 17.47
CA LYS A 254 5.25 -4.71 17.51
C LYS A 254 4.82 -6.17 17.48
N LYS A 255 3.77 -6.53 18.24
CA LYS A 255 3.25 -7.90 18.24
C LYS A 255 2.69 -8.26 16.87
N LEU A 256 1.87 -7.37 16.30
CA LEU A 256 1.26 -7.56 14.99
C LEU A 256 2.31 -7.67 13.88
N SER A 257 3.26 -6.72 13.81
CA SER A 257 4.34 -6.75 12.81
C SER A 257 5.14 -8.04 12.90
N LYS A 258 5.50 -8.49 14.12
CA LYS A 258 6.23 -9.75 14.29
C LYS A 258 5.43 -10.96 13.80
N GLN A 259 4.11 -10.99 14.00
CA GLN A 259 3.26 -12.08 13.51
C GLN A 259 3.19 -12.07 11.98
N LEU A 260 3.04 -10.90 11.36
CA LEU A 260 3.02 -10.73 9.90
C LEU A 260 4.36 -11.13 9.27
N ASP A 261 5.47 -10.60 9.79
CA ASP A 261 6.82 -10.88 9.30
C ASP A 261 7.14 -12.39 9.40
N SER A 262 6.79 -13.00 10.54
CA SER A 262 6.95 -14.44 10.75
C SER A 262 6.08 -15.29 9.83
N ALA A 263 4.87 -14.83 9.47
CA ALA A 263 3.99 -15.56 8.56
C ALA A 263 4.55 -15.54 7.13
N GLU A 264 5.04 -14.39 6.66
CA GLU A 264 5.67 -14.27 5.34
C GLU A 264 6.96 -15.08 5.24
N GLU A 265 7.78 -15.11 6.30
CA GLU A 265 8.97 -15.96 6.37
C GLU A 265 8.58 -17.45 6.23
N LEU A 266 7.56 -17.92 6.95
CA LEU A 266 7.08 -19.30 6.85
C LEU A 266 6.53 -19.64 5.46
N ILE A 267 5.88 -18.68 4.78
CA ILE A 267 5.45 -18.86 3.39
C ILE A 267 6.66 -19.04 2.48
N SER A 268 7.72 -18.24 2.66
CA SER A 268 8.96 -18.37 1.87
C SER A 268 9.65 -19.73 2.07
N GLU A 269 9.52 -20.30 3.27
CA GLU A 269 10.00 -21.65 3.62
C GLU A 269 9.04 -22.78 3.20
N GLN A 270 7.90 -22.44 2.56
CA GLN A 270 6.83 -23.37 2.16
C GLN A 270 6.16 -24.11 3.34
N ARG A 271 6.25 -23.56 4.55
CA ARG A 271 5.62 -24.10 5.78
C ARG A 271 4.22 -23.52 5.95
N TYR A 272 3.35 -23.86 5.00
CA TYR A 272 2.02 -23.25 4.86
C TYR A 272 1.11 -23.41 6.08
N GLN A 273 1.11 -24.57 6.74
CA GLN A 273 0.26 -24.80 7.91
C GLN A 273 0.60 -23.85 9.07
N GLU A 274 1.90 -23.68 9.33
CA GLU A 274 2.37 -22.78 10.38
C GLU A 274 2.11 -21.32 10.01
N ALA A 275 2.21 -20.96 8.73
CA ALA A 275 1.86 -19.63 8.24
C ALA A 275 0.37 -19.31 8.45
N ILE A 276 -0.52 -20.27 8.19
CA ILE A 276 -1.97 -20.14 8.44
C ILE A 276 -2.22 -19.84 9.92
N GLU A 277 -1.64 -20.62 10.83
CA GLU A 277 -1.78 -20.40 12.29
C GLU A 277 -1.31 -19.00 12.71
N LYS A 278 -0.24 -18.48 12.09
CA LYS A 278 0.22 -17.10 12.32
C LYS A 278 -0.79 -16.08 11.82
N TYR A 279 -1.36 -16.26 10.63
CA TYR A 279 -2.36 -15.36 10.08
C TYR A 279 -3.69 -15.37 10.86
N GLU A 280 -4.11 -16.52 11.39
CA GLU A 280 -5.22 -16.59 12.35
C GLU A 280 -4.88 -15.85 13.67
N SER A 281 -3.62 -15.89 14.10
CA SER A 281 -3.14 -15.12 15.26
C SER A 281 -3.15 -13.61 15.00
N VAL A 282 -2.84 -13.19 13.76
CA VAL A 282 -2.95 -11.79 13.30
C VAL A 282 -4.40 -11.32 13.42
N MET A 283 -5.35 -12.08 12.86
CA MET A 283 -6.78 -11.74 12.92
C MET A 283 -7.33 -11.67 14.36
N ARG A 284 -6.82 -12.51 15.27
CA ARG A 284 -7.16 -12.44 16.70
C ARG A 284 -6.52 -11.24 17.41
N THR A 285 -5.35 -10.82 16.96
CA THR A 285 -4.61 -9.69 17.57
C THR A 285 -5.15 -8.35 17.11
N GLU A 286 -5.56 -8.25 15.84
CA GLU A 286 -6.19 -7.05 15.29
C GLU A 286 -7.43 -7.41 14.45
N PRO A 287 -8.61 -7.53 15.08
CA PRO A 287 -9.85 -7.84 14.39
C PRO A 287 -10.57 -6.60 13.83
N ASN A 288 -10.21 -5.38 14.26
CA ASN A 288 -11.00 -4.18 13.97
C ASN A 288 -10.55 -3.47 12.68
N VAL A 289 -9.28 -3.57 12.33
CA VAL A 289 -8.75 -2.99 11.10
C VAL A 289 -8.93 -3.98 9.95
N ALA A 290 -9.89 -3.68 9.07
CA ALA A 290 -10.29 -4.53 7.95
C ALA A 290 -9.09 -4.97 7.09
N PHE A 291 -8.14 -4.07 6.82
CA PHE A 291 -6.93 -4.35 6.06
C PHE A 291 -6.19 -5.61 6.55
N TYR A 292 -5.93 -5.72 7.86
CA TYR A 292 -5.18 -6.86 8.40
C TYR A 292 -5.98 -8.15 8.31
N THR A 293 -7.30 -8.09 8.52
CA THR A 293 -8.15 -9.28 8.40
C THR A 293 -8.29 -9.75 6.96
N ASN A 294 -8.38 -8.83 6.00
CA ASN A 294 -8.48 -9.15 4.58
C ASN A 294 -7.15 -9.72 4.07
N LYS A 295 -6.03 -9.04 4.38
CA LYS A 295 -4.69 -9.52 4.05
C LYS A 295 -4.43 -10.92 4.63
N ALA A 296 -4.83 -11.17 5.87
CA ALA A 296 -4.69 -12.50 6.46
C ALA A 296 -5.49 -13.56 5.69
N LYS A 297 -6.74 -13.27 5.29
CA LYS A 297 -7.57 -14.20 4.51
C LYS A 297 -7.02 -14.46 3.12
N GLU A 298 -6.54 -13.42 2.42
CA GLU A 298 -5.85 -13.57 1.14
C GLU A 298 -4.65 -14.51 1.27
N ARG A 299 -3.79 -14.30 2.27
CA ARG A 299 -2.60 -15.14 2.47
C ARG A 299 -2.92 -16.55 2.94
N ILE A 300 -4.00 -16.75 3.71
CA ILE A 300 -4.49 -18.09 4.05
C ILE A 300 -5.02 -18.81 2.80
N CYS A 301 -5.79 -18.12 1.95
CA CYS A 301 -6.24 -18.65 0.66
C CYS A 301 -5.04 -19.14 -0.18
N PHE A 302 -3.99 -18.31 -0.33
CA PHE A 302 -2.74 -18.70 -0.98
C PHE A 302 -2.11 -19.96 -0.37
N CYS A 303 -2.04 -20.05 0.96
CA CYS A 303 -1.44 -21.20 1.66
C CYS A 303 -2.25 -22.49 1.47
N LEU A 304 -3.57 -22.39 1.33
CA LEU A 304 -4.48 -23.52 1.22
C LEU A 304 -4.62 -24.06 -0.20
N VAL A 305 -4.11 -23.41 -1.25
CA VAL A 305 -4.31 -23.83 -2.65
C VAL A 305 -4.05 -25.33 -2.86
N LYS A 306 -3.06 -25.93 -2.20
CA LYS A 306 -2.77 -27.38 -2.28
C LYS A 306 -3.85 -28.26 -1.65
N SER A 307 -4.56 -27.77 -0.64
CA SER A 307 -5.75 -28.33 -0.01
C SER A 307 -7.01 -27.73 -0.64
N ALA A 308 -7.25 -28.09 -1.90
CA ALA A 308 -8.17 -27.36 -2.79
C ALA A 308 -9.62 -27.23 -2.28
N GLU A 309 -10.15 -28.21 -1.55
CA GLU A 309 -11.51 -28.14 -0.98
C GLU A 309 -11.63 -27.00 0.04
N GLU A 310 -10.72 -26.92 1.01
CA GLU A 310 -10.70 -25.86 2.03
C GLU A 310 -10.37 -24.49 1.43
N ALA A 311 -9.52 -24.46 0.39
CA ALA A 311 -9.13 -23.23 -0.29
C ALA A 311 -10.34 -22.53 -0.91
N VAL A 312 -11.20 -23.25 -1.62
CA VAL A 312 -12.35 -22.65 -2.32
C VAL A 312 -13.27 -21.91 -1.36
N ASP A 313 -13.56 -22.48 -0.19
CA ASP A 313 -14.43 -21.86 0.82
C ASP A 313 -13.84 -20.55 1.36
N ILE A 314 -12.57 -20.59 1.79
CA ILE A 314 -11.88 -19.42 2.34
C ILE A 314 -11.66 -18.33 1.29
N CYS A 315 -11.19 -18.71 0.09
CA CYS A 315 -10.99 -17.77 -1.01
C CYS A 315 -12.31 -17.13 -1.45
N SER A 316 -13.43 -17.87 -1.43
CA SER A 316 -14.74 -17.32 -1.76
C SER A 316 -15.22 -16.31 -0.73
N GLU A 317 -15.01 -16.56 0.56
CA GLU A 317 -15.32 -15.58 1.60
C GLU A 317 -14.41 -14.34 1.48
N ALA A 318 -13.13 -14.53 1.15
CA ALA A 318 -12.18 -13.44 0.96
C ALA A 318 -12.55 -12.57 -0.26
N HIS A 319 -12.92 -13.20 -1.37
CA HIS A 319 -13.35 -12.50 -2.59
C HIS A 319 -14.65 -11.71 -2.39
N GLN A 320 -15.60 -12.19 -1.58
CA GLN A 320 -16.80 -11.41 -1.25
C GLN A 320 -16.46 -10.08 -0.55
N ARG A 321 -15.36 -10.03 0.22
CA ARG A 321 -14.90 -8.83 0.90
C ARG A 321 -14.07 -7.94 -0.01
N GLU A 322 -13.25 -8.53 -0.88
CA GLU A 322 -12.40 -7.83 -1.83
C GLU A 322 -12.58 -8.37 -3.26
N PRO A 323 -13.67 -7.97 -3.95
CA PRO A 323 -14.00 -8.52 -5.26
C PRO A 323 -12.94 -8.26 -6.34
N GLN A 324 -12.18 -7.17 -6.18
CA GLN A 324 -11.16 -6.73 -7.14
C GLN A 324 -9.77 -7.30 -6.86
N ASN A 325 -9.62 -8.15 -5.83
CA ASN A 325 -8.31 -8.70 -5.47
C ASN A 325 -7.93 -9.86 -6.40
N ILE A 326 -7.04 -9.57 -7.35
CA ILE A 326 -6.58 -10.51 -8.37
C ILE A 326 -5.88 -11.75 -7.78
N HIS A 327 -5.23 -11.61 -6.62
CA HIS A 327 -4.52 -12.72 -5.99
C HIS A 327 -5.48 -13.78 -5.46
N ILE A 328 -6.59 -13.34 -4.86
CA ILE A 328 -7.64 -14.24 -4.37
C ILE A 328 -8.29 -15.00 -5.54
N LEU A 329 -8.61 -14.31 -6.63
CA LEU A 329 -9.19 -14.92 -7.83
C LEU A 329 -8.23 -15.95 -8.45
N ARG A 330 -6.95 -15.60 -8.60
CA ARG A 330 -5.91 -16.52 -9.08
C ARG A 330 -5.83 -17.77 -8.22
N ASP A 331 -5.73 -17.60 -6.90
CA ASP A 331 -5.53 -18.72 -5.98
C ASP A 331 -6.77 -19.62 -5.90
N ARG A 332 -7.97 -19.05 -5.98
CA ARG A 332 -9.23 -19.80 -6.10
C ARG A 332 -9.33 -20.57 -7.42
N ALA A 333 -8.91 -19.97 -8.53
CA ALA A 333 -8.87 -20.64 -9.82
C ALA A 333 -7.91 -21.84 -9.85
N GLU A 334 -6.72 -21.71 -9.23
CA GLU A 334 -5.79 -22.83 -9.08
C GLU A 334 -6.38 -23.95 -8.22
N ALA A 335 -7.12 -23.63 -7.15
CA ALA A 335 -7.85 -24.61 -6.37
C ALA A 335 -8.94 -25.31 -7.21
N TYR A 336 -9.72 -24.58 -8.01
CA TYR A 336 -10.70 -25.18 -8.92
C TYR A 336 -10.07 -26.09 -9.98
N ILE A 337 -8.88 -25.75 -10.50
CA ILE A 337 -8.12 -26.63 -11.40
C ILE A 337 -7.80 -27.97 -10.71
N LEU A 338 -7.36 -27.94 -9.46
CA LEU A 338 -7.07 -29.16 -8.68
C LEU A 338 -8.32 -30.00 -8.41
N LEU A 339 -9.47 -29.35 -8.24
CA LEU A 339 -10.78 -30.01 -8.12
C LEU A 339 -11.38 -30.43 -9.48
N GLN A 340 -10.70 -30.14 -10.59
CA GLN A 340 -11.15 -30.40 -11.97
C GLN A 340 -12.44 -29.63 -12.35
N GLU A 341 -12.76 -28.56 -11.63
CA GLU A 341 -13.87 -27.65 -11.93
C GLU A 341 -13.40 -26.55 -12.91
N TYR A 342 -12.97 -26.97 -14.11
CA TYR A 342 -12.28 -26.10 -15.05
C TYR A 342 -13.13 -24.92 -15.55
N GLU A 343 -14.45 -25.07 -15.64
CA GLU A 343 -15.36 -23.97 -15.97
C GLU A 343 -15.21 -22.81 -14.98
N LYS A 344 -15.26 -23.08 -13.67
CA LYS A 344 -15.14 -22.05 -12.63
C LYS A 344 -13.74 -21.44 -12.59
N ALA A 345 -12.71 -22.25 -12.82
CA ALA A 345 -11.34 -21.73 -12.93
C ALA A 345 -11.20 -20.73 -14.09
N VAL A 346 -11.82 -21.02 -15.25
CA VAL A 346 -11.82 -20.09 -16.39
C VAL A 346 -12.59 -18.81 -16.06
N GLU A 347 -13.72 -18.89 -15.36
CA GLU A 347 -14.50 -17.72 -14.90
C GLU A 347 -13.64 -16.81 -13.99
N ASP A 348 -13.01 -17.38 -12.95
CA ASP A 348 -12.17 -16.62 -12.02
C ASP A 348 -10.97 -15.93 -12.70
N TYR A 349 -10.30 -16.62 -13.64
CA TYR A 349 -9.21 -16.00 -14.40
C TYR A 349 -9.69 -14.95 -15.40
N GLN A 350 -10.88 -15.11 -15.97
CA GLN A 350 -11.47 -14.10 -16.84
C GLN A 350 -11.77 -12.83 -16.04
N GLU A 351 -12.38 -12.98 -14.87
CA GLU A 351 -12.64 -11.87 -13.94
C GLU A 351 -11.33 -11.19 -13.51
N ALA A 352 -10.32 -11.97 -13.11
CA ALA A 352 -9.01 -11.42 -12.74
C ALA A 352 -8.36 -10.59 -13.87
N ARG A 353 -8.55 -11.02 -15.13
CA ARG A 353 -8.03 -10.34 -16.32
C ARG A 353 -8.76 -9.03 -16.62
N GLU A 354 -9.99 -8.83 -16.14
CA GLU A 354 -10.70 -7.55 -16.27
C GLU A 354 -10.02 -6.46 -15.44
N PHE A 355 -9.42 -6.82 -14.30
CA PHE A 355 -8.71 -5.90 -13.41
C PHE A 355 -7.25 -5.67 -13.84
N ASP A 356 -6.57 -6.68 -14.41
CA ASP A 356 -5.19 -6.57 -14.89
C ASP A 356 -4.97 -7.39 -16.17
N GLN A 357 -5.02 -6.71 -17.32
CA GLN A 357 -4.93 -7.33 -18.65
C GLN A 357 -3.49 -7.74 -19.04
N ASP A 358 -2.50 -7.07 -18.46
CA ASP A 358 -1.08 -7.24 -18.78
C ASP A 358 -0.39 -8.27 -17.87
N ASN A 359 -1.11 -8.77 -16.86
CA ASN A 359 -0.58 -9.78 -15.95
C ASN A 359 -0.29 -11.11 -16.66
N GLN A 360 0.99 -11.46 -16.75
CA GLN A 360 1.43 -12.70 -17.39
C GLN A 360 0.93 -13.94 -16.65
N GLU A 361 0.93 -13.95 -15.31
CA GLU A 361 0.49 -15.10 -14.51
C GLU A 361 -0.99 -15.43 -14.77
N ILE A 362 -1.85 -14.40 -14.83
CA ILE A 362 -3.28 -14.56 -15.10
C ILE A 362 -3.53 -15.06 -16.52
N ARG A 363 -2.79 -14.54 -17.51
CA ARG A 363 -2.91 -14.99 -18.90
C ARG A 363 -2.51 -16.46 -19.06
N GLU A 364 -1.37 -16.85 -18.48
CA GLU A 364 -0.89 -18.23 -18.51
C GLU A 364 -1.82 -19.18 -17.75
N GLY A 365 -2.37 -18.73 -16.61
CA GLY A 365 -3.37 -19.46 -15.84
C GLY A 365 -4.66 -19.69 -16.63
N LEU A 366 -5.17 -18.64 -17.29
CA LEU A 366 -6.36 -18.71 -18.13
C LEU A 366 -6.18 -19.67 -19.31
N ASP A 367 -5.06 -19.56 -20.04
CA ASP A 367 -4.77 -20.45 -21.17
C ASP A 367 -4.67 -21.92 -20.72
N ARG A 368 -4.06 -22.16 -19.56
CA ARG A 368 -3.99 -23.49 -18.94
C ARG A 368 -5.37 -24.02 -18.58
N ALA A 369 -6.19 -23.22 -17.91
CA ALA A 369 -7.55 -23.57 -17.52
C ALA A 369 -8.42 -23.87 -18.75
N GLN A 370 -8.35 -23.04 -19.80
CA GLN A 370 -9.06 -23.26 -21.06
C GLN A 370 -8.60 -24.52 -21.80
N LYS A 371 -7.29 -24.81 -21.80
CA LYS A 371 -6.75 -26.03 -22.39
C LYS A 371 -7.24 -27.26 -21.64
N LEU A 372 -7.24 -27.23 -20.31
CA LEU A 372 -7.77 -28.32 -19.47
C LEU A 372 -9.27 -28.50 -19.65
N LEU A 373 -10.03 -27.40 -19.75
CA LEU A 373 -11.45 -27.40 -20.07
C LEU A 373 -11.73 -28.03 -21.44
N LYS A 374 -10.94 -27.67 -22.46
CA LYS A 374 -11.06 -28.29 -23.79
C LYS A 374 -10.72 -29.78 -23.74
N GLN A 375 -9.72 -30.17 -22.95
CA GLN A 375 -9.37 -31.58 -22.76
C GLN A 375 -10.44 -32.37 -22.00
N SER A 376 -11.08 -31.79 -20.97
CA SER A 376 -12.14 -32.44 -20.21
C SER A 376 -13.41 -32.65 -21.05
N ARG A 377 -13.68 -31.73 -21.99
CA ARG A 377 -14.80 -31.82 -22.93
C ARG A 377 -14.57 -32.78 -24.10
N LYS A 378 -13.32 -33.12 -24.42
CA LYS A 378 -13.00 -34.10 -25.48
C LYS A 378 -13.49 -35.48 -25.07
N ARG A 379 -14.43 -36.02 -25.85
CA ARG A 379 -14.99 -37.35 -25.64
C ARG A 379 -14.01 -38.41 -26.16
N ASP A 380 -13.66 -39.39 -25.32
CA ASP A 380 -12.94 -40.58 -25.77
C ASP A 380 -13.93 -41.72 -26.05
N TYR A 381 -14.38 -41.82 -27.30
CA TYR A 381 -15.39 -42.81 -27.71
C TYR A 381 -14.94 -44.27 -27.47
N TYR A 382 -13.63 -44.56 -27.56
CA TYR A 382 -13.12 -45.90 -27.28
C TYR A 382 -13.21 -46.23 -25.79
N LYS A 383 -12.87 -45.25 -24.93
CA LYS A 383 -12.98 -45.38 -23.47
C LYS A 383 -14.44 -45.48 -23.03
N ILE A 384 -15.35 -44.72 -23.65
CA ILE A 384 -16.81 -44.75 -23.38
C ILE A 384 -17.38 -46.16 -23.63
N LEU A 385 -17.03 -46.80 -24.75
CA LEU A 385 -17.48 -48.17 -25.04
C LEU A 385 -16.62 -49.27 -24.39
N GLY A 386 -15.48 -48.92 -23.79
CA GLY A 386 -14.55 -49.89 -23.20
C GLY A 386 -13.90 -50.82 -24.23
N VAL A 387 -13.66 -50.34 -25.45
CA VAL A 387 -13.10 -51.12 -26.57
C VAL A 387 -11.71 -50.59 -26.97
N SER A 388 -10.85 -51.48 -27.47
CA SER A 388 -9.52 -51.10 -27.99
C SER A 388 -9.64 -50.18 -29.21
N ARG A 389 -8.63 -49.32 -29.45
CA ARG A 389 -8.51 -48.56 -30.71
C ARG A 389 -8.44 -49.44 -31.95
N SER A 390 -7.95 -50.67 -31.79
CA SER A 390 -7.92 -51.69 -32.84
C SER A 390 -9.24 -52.46 -33.01
N ALA A 391 -10.29 -52.15 -32.23
CA ALA A 391 -11.53 -52.91 -32.24
C ALA A 391 -12.24 -52.83 -33.59
N ASN A 392 -12.70 -53.98 -34.09
CA ASN A 392 -13.45 -54.02 -35.34
C ASN A 392 -14.91 -53.56 -35.13
N LYS A 393 -15.63 -53.30 -36.24
CA LYS A 393 -17.02 -52.80 -36.20
C LYS A 393 -17.97 -53.72 -35.40
N GLN A 394 -17.76 -55.04 -35.43
CA GLN A 394 -18.61 -55.99 -34.70
C GLN A 394 -18.37 -55.93 -33.19
N GLU A 395 -17.13 -55.74 -32.76
CA GLU A 395 -16.75 -55.57 -31.35
C GLU A 395 -17.33 -54.27 -30.76
N VAL A 396 -17.27 -53.17 -31.52
CA VAL A 396 -17.91 -51.90 -31.16
C VAL A 396 -19.42 -52.05 -30.96
N ILE A 397 -20.11 -52.71 -31.91
CA ILE A 397 -21.56 -52.97 -31.81
C ILE A 397 -21.88 -53.87 -30.62
N LYS A 398 -21.07 -54.88 -30.34
CA LYS A 398 -21.25 -55.79 -29.20
C LYS A 398 -21.10 -55.05 -27.87
N ALA A 399 -20.10 -54.20 -27.74
CA ALA A 399 -19.87 -53.38 -26.55
C ALA A 399 -21.01 -52.37 -26.34
N TYR A 400 -21.44 -51.69 -27.41
CA TYR A 400 -22.60 -50.81 -27.39
C TYR A 400 -23.86 -51.53 -26.90
N ARG A 401 -24.22 -52.70 -27.47
CA ARG A 401 -25.42 -53.45 -27.06
C ARG A 401 -25.41 -53.78 -25.57
N LYS A 402 -24.25 -54.18 -25.03
CA LYS A 402 -24.09 -54.50 -23.62
C LYS A 402 -24.31 -53.26 -22.73
N LEU A 403 -23.68 -52.14 -23.07
CA LEU A 403 -23.79 -50.90 -22.31
C LEU A 403 -25.16 -50.24 -22.45
N ALA A 404 -25.78 -50.31 -23.64
CA ALA A 404 -27.11 -49.79 -23.91
C ALA A 404 -28.17 -50.54 -23.12
N GLN A 405 -28.04 -51.86 -22.98
CA GLN A 405 -28.92 -52.63 -22.11
C GLN A 405 -28.73 -52.31 -20.63
N GLN A 406 -27.50 -51.99 -20.20
CA GLN A 406 -27.19 -51.66 -18.81
C GLN A 406 -27.68 -50.27 -18.41
N TRP A 407 -27.42 -49.27 -19.26
CA TRP A 407 -27.69 -47.85 -18.99
C TRP A 407 -29.01 -47.35 -19.61
N HIS A 408 -29.92 -48.26 -19.99
CA HIS A 408 -31.24 -47.84 -20.45
C HIS A 408 -32.00 -47.12 -19.32
N PRO A 409 -32.60 -45.93 -19.55
CA PRO A 409 -33.29 -45.16 -18.50
C PRO A 409 -34.38 -45.94 -17.76
N ASP A 410 -35.04 -46.89 -18.44
CA ASP A 410 -36.06 -47.76 -17.85
C ASP A 410 -35.54 -48.68 -16.72
N ASN A 411 -34.22 -48.87 -16.62
CA ASN A 411 -33.62 -49.70 -15.56
C ASN A 411 -33.52 -48.96 -14.22
N PHE A 412 -33.78 -47.65 -14.16
CA PHE A 412 -33.58 -46.81 -12.99
C PHE A 412 -34.91 -46.24 -12.50
N GLN A 413 -35.14 -46.24 -11.17
CA GLN A 413 -36.41 -45.79 -10.57
C GLN A 413 -36.36 -44.33 -10.08
N SER A 414 -35.20 -43.85 -9.63
CA SER A 414 -34.98 -42.48 -9.17
C SER A 414 -34.80 -41.52 -10.35
N GLU A 415 -35.37 -40.31 -10.25
CA GLU A 415 -35.25 -39.27 -11.28
C GLU A 415 -33.80 -38.80 -11.46
N ALA A 416 -33.02 -38.76 -10.38
CA ALA A 416 -31.60 -38.43 -10.43
C ALA A 416 -30.80 -39.49 -11.19
N ASP A 417 -31.08 -40.77 -10.92
CA ASP A 417 -30.39 -41.91 -11.54
C ASP A 417 -30.78 -42.06 -13.01
N LYS A 418 -32.05 -41.79 -13.36
CA LYS A 418 -32.51 -41.73 -14.76
C LYS A 418 -31.76 -40.66 -15.54
N LYS A 419 -31.61 -39.47 -14.98
CA LYS A 419 -30.89 -38.36 -15.64
C LYS A 419 -29.40 -38.68 -15.86
N GLU A 420 -28.76 -39.38 -14.92
CA GLU A 420 -27.39 -39.87 -15.10
C GLU A 420 -27.30 -40.98 -16.14
N ALA A 421 -28.25 -41.92 -16.13
CA ALA A 421 -28.34 -42.99 -17.12
C ALA A 421 -28.60 -42.45 -18.52
N GLU A 422 -29.45 -41.44 -18.69
CA GLU A 422 -29.69 -40.75 -19.96
C GLU A 422 -28.41 -40.12 -20.51
N LYS A 423 -27.63 -39.39 -19.69
CA LYS A 423 -26.34 -38.84 -20.10
C LYS A 423 -25.39 -39.94 -20.59
N LYS A 424 -25.25 -41.02 -19.83
CA LYS A 424 -24.41 -42.17 -20.22
C LYS A 424 -24.92 -42.87 -21.47
N PHE A 425 -26.24 -42.96 -21.65
CA PHE A 425 -26.88 -43.56 -22.82
C PHE A 425 -26.60 -42.73 -24.09
N ILE A 426 -26.65 -41.41 -23.98
CA ILE A 426 -26.27 -40.48 -25.05
C ILE A 426 -24.79 -40.66 -25.42
N ASP A 427 -23.90 -40.72 -24.44
CA ASP A 427 -22.47 -40.90 -24.66
C ASP A 427 -22.15 -42.23 -25.36
N ILE A 428 -22.74 -43.35 -24.95
CA ILE A 428 -22.52 -44.66 -25.61
C ILE A 428 -23.14 -44.71 -27.02
N ALA A 429 -24.26 -44.02 -27.26
CA ALA A 429 -24.87 -43.94 -28.58
C ALA A 429 -23.99 -43.13 -29.54
N SER A 430 -23.51 -41.97 -29.10
CA SER A 430 -22.57 -41.13 -29.86
C SER A 430 -21.26 -41.87 -30.16
N ALA A 431 -20.73 -42.61 -29.18
CA ALA A 431 -19.54 -43.44 -29.38
C ALA A 431 -19.74 -44.54 -30.42
N LYS A 432 -20.91 -45.19 -30.42
CA LYS A 432 -21.25 -46.18 -31.45
C LYS A 432 -21.33 -45.54 -32.83
N GLU A 433 -21.94 -44.36 -32.95
CA GLU A 433 -22.07 -43.66 -34.23
C GLU A 433 -20.70 -43.35 -34.83
N VAL A 434 -19.83 -42.68 -34.05
CA VAL A 434 -18.48 -42.31 -34.48
C VAL A 434 -17.63 -43.53 -34.82
N LEU A 435 -17.65 -44.58 -34.00
CA LEU A 435 -16.74 -45.72 -34.17
C LEU A 435 -17.23 -46.77 -35.19
N THR A 436 -18.49 -46.71 -35.63
CA THR A 436 -19.04 -47.63 -36.65
C THR A 436 -19.12 -47.06 -38.06
N ASP A 437 -19.04 -45.73 -38.18
CA ASP A 437 -18.88 -45.01 -39.44
C ASP A 437 -17.38 -44.87 -39.79
N PRO A 438 -16.92 -45.39 -40.95
CA PRO A 438 -15.50 -45.34 -41.31
C PRO A 438 -14.90 -43.93 -41.42
N GLU A 439 -15.67 -42.96 -41.92
CA GLU A 439 -15.19 -41.59 -42.12
C GLU A 439 -15.10 -40.85 -40.78
N MET A 440 -16.14 -40.97 -39.94
CA MET A 440 -16.17 -40.35 -38.62
C MET A 440 -15.10 -40.95 -37.71
N ARG A 441 -14.91 -42.27 -37.76
CA ARG A 441 -13.83 -42.95 -37.02
C ARG A 441 -12.46 -42.49 -37.48
N GLN A 442 -12.24 -42.35 -38.79
CA GLN A 442 -10.96 -41.87 -39.32
C GLN A 442 -10.67 -40.44 -38.87
N LYS A 443 -11.67 -39.55 -38.88
CA LYS A 443 -11.55 -38.18 -38.36
C LYS A 443 -11.17 -38.19 -36.88
N PHE A 444 -11.90 -38.97 -36.08
CA PHE A 444 -11.61 -39.12 -34.65
C PHE A 444 -10.20 -39.66 -34.38
N ASP A 445 -9.78 -40.69 -35.14
CA ASP A 445 -8.44 -41.27 -35.03
C ASP A 445 -7.34 -40.30 -35.48
N SER A 446 -7.65 -39.37 -36.39
CA SER A 446 -6.75 -38.26 -36.78
C SER A 446 -6.71 -37.10 -35.78
N GLY A 447 -7.50 -37.17 -34.69
CA GLY A 447 -7.50 -36.18 -33.61
C GLY A 447 -8.58 -35.09 -33.72
N GLU A 448 -9.45 -35.18 -34.73
CA GLU A 448 -10.61 -34.30 -34.90
C GLU A 448 -11.87 -35.01 -34.40
N ASP A 449 -12.51 -34.49 -33.34
CA ASP A 449 -13.78 -35.06 -32.88
C ASP A 449 -14.91 -34.68 -33.86
N PRO A 450 -15.51 -35.67 -34.56
CA PRO A 450 -16.50 -35.41 -35.59
C PRO A 450 -17.86 -34.94 -35.03
N LEU A 451 -18.08 -35.05 -33.72
CA LEU A 451 -19.25 -34.54 -33.03
C LEU A 451 -18.95 -33.28 -32.19
N ASP A 452 -17.74 -32.70 -32.30
CA ASP A 452 -17.38 -31.44 -31.65
C ASP A 452 -18.17 -30.26 -32.27
N PRO A 453 -18.96 -29.52 -31.47
CA PRO A 453 -19.73 -28.36 -31.96
C PRO A 453 -18.87 -27.28 -32.62
N GLU A 454 -17.63 -27.07 -32.17
CA GLU A 454 -16.73 -26.06 -32.75
C GLU A 454 -16.31 -26.42 -34.18
N ASN A 455 -16.16 -27.72 -34.49
CA ASN A 455 -15.78 -28.20 -35.82
C ASN A 455 -16.93 -28.19 -36.83
N GLN A 456 -18.18 -28.07 -36.39
CA GLN A 456 -19.35 -27.95 -37.28
C GLN A 456 -19.61 -26.52 -37.78
N GLN A 457 -19.05 -25.48 -37.15
CA GLN A 457 -19.24 -24.09 -37.56
C GLN A 457 -18.29 -23.60 -38.68
N GLY A 458 -17.24 -24.37 -39.01
CA GLY A 458 -16.22 -23.97 -40.00
C GLY A 458 -16.44 -24.45 -41.44
N GLY A 459 -17.49 -25.24 -41.72
CA GLY A 459 -17.72 -25.85 -43.04
C GLY A 459 -19.03 -25.41 -43.67
N GLY A 460 -19.00 -24.43 -44.57
CA GLY A 460 -20.13 -24.03 -45.39
C GLY A 460 -20.64 -25.19 -46.24
N GLY A 461 -21.78 -25.77 -45.85
CA GLY A 461 -22.45 -26.83 -46.57
C GLY A 461 -23.80 -27.12 -45.94
N GLY A 462 -24.84 -26.40 -46.41
CA GLY A 462 -26.22 -26.63 -46.00
C GLY A 462 -26.66 -28.07 -46.32
N GLY A 463 -26.73 -28.88 -45.27
CA GLY A 463 -27.31 -30.21 -45.29
C GLY A 463 -27.75 -30.53 -43.88
N SER A 464 -29.04 -30.36 -43.61
CA SER A 464 -29.69 -30.76 -42.38
C SER A 464 -29.50 -32.26 -42.17
N ARG A 465 -28.47 -32.64 -41.40
CA ARG A 465 -28.33 -33.99 -40.85
C ARG A 465 -29.07 -34.00 -39.52
N GLU A 466 -30.27 -34.59 -39.53
CA GLU A 466 -31.00 -34.94 -38.30
C GLU A 466 -30.12 -35.84 -37.43
N TRP A 467 -29.93 -35.43 -36.17
CA TRP A 467 -29.32 -36.25 -35.14
C TRP A 467 -30.11 -37.56 -34.98
N PRO A 468 -29.46 -38.68 -34.59
CA PRO A 468 -30.20 -39.89 -34.28
C PRO A 468 -31.29 -39.58 -33.24
N PHE A 469 -32.52 -40.02 -33.50
CA PHE A 469 -33.69 -39.81 -32.62
C PHE A 469 -34.20 -38.36 -32.51
N GLY A 470 -33.82 -37.44 -33.41
CA GLY A 470 -34.26 -36.04 -33.35
C GLY A 470 -33.64 -35.27 -32.18
N PHE A 471 -32.49 -35.74 -31.69
CA PHE A 471 -31.85 -35.26 -30.48
C PHE A 471 -30.93 -34.07 -30.75
N ASN A 472 -31.32 -32.85 -30.38
CA ASN A 472 -30.40 -31.73 -30.27
C ASN A 472 -29.85 -31.67 -28.82
N PRO A 473 -28.56 -31.98 -28.56
CA PRO A 473 -28.03 -32.06 -27.18
C PRO A 473 -28.06 -30.74 -26.41
N PHE A 474 -28.42 -29.65 -27.10
CA PHE A 474 -28.36 -28.28 -26.62
C PHE A 474 -29.75 -27.67 -26.36
N GLU A 475 -30.83 -28.44 -26.53
CA GLU A 475 -32.20 -27.98 -26.28
C GLU A 475 -32.88 -28.89 -25.23
N GLY A 476 -33.20 -28.31 -24.07
CA GLY A 476 -33.84 -29.03 -22.95
C GLY A 476 -35.32 -29.31 -23.23
N GLY A 477 -35.63 -30.44 -23.85
CA GLY A 477 -36.99 -30.90 -24.12
C GLY A 477 -37.21 -32.37 -23.76
N ASN A 478 -38.45 -32.74 -23.43
CA ASN A 478 -38.87 -34.08 -23.02
C ASN A 478 -38.75 -35.09 -24.19
N PHE A 479 -38.09 -36.24 -23.98
CA PHE A 479 -37.77 -37.21 -25.03
C PHE A 479 -38.70 -38.45 -25.02
N HIS A 480 -39.06 -38.95 -26.21
CA HIS A 480 -39.75 -40.23 -26.40
C HIS A 480 -39.00 -41.07 -27.44
N PHE A 481 -38.47 -42.23 -27.03
CA PHE A 481 -37.74 -43.15 -27.91
C PHE A 481 -38.68 -44.23 -28.49
N LYS A 482 -38.68 -44.40 -29.82
CA LYS A 482 -39.31 -45.55 -30.51
C LYS A 482 -38.24 -46.36 -31.23
N PHE A 483 -38.21 -47.67 -31.00
CA PHE A 483 -37.29 -48.60 -31.65
C PHE A 483 -38.01 -49.49 -32.65
N HIS A 484 -37.43 -49.63 -33.85
CA HIS A 484 -37.73 -50.69 -34.79
C HIS A 484 -36.62 -51.75 -34.72
N TYR A 485 -36.99 -52.98 -34.38
CA TYR A 485 -36.13 -54.15 -34.47
C TYR A 485 -36.31 -54.79 -35.85
N ASN A 486 -35.23 -54.92 -36.60
CA ASN A 486 -35.11 -55.90 -37.69
C ASN A 486 -33.94 -56.83 -37.38
#